data_AF-X1SBY5-F1
#
_entry.id   AF-X1SBY5-F1
#
_cell.length_a   1.000
_cell.length_b   1.000
_cell.length_c   1.000
_cell.angle_alpha   90.00
_cell.angle_beta   90.00
_cell.angle_gamma   90.00
#
_symmetry.space_group_name_H-M   'P 1'
#
loop_
_entity.id
_entity.type
_entity.pdbx_description
1 polymer ?
#
loop_
_entity_poly.entity_id
_entity_poly.type
_entity_poly.pdbx_seq_one_letter_code
_entity_poly.pdbx_strand_id
1 'polypeptide(L)'
;MTNMLQRIAKKEEVSVQYLKKGIKKGHIVLVKNRKHRITPIAIGHGLSTKVNANIGTSPDVANIRYELKKLEVAIKAGADTVMDLSTGGNVDRIRKTIVKASRVPIGTVPIYQVAIESQKKKRPFLKASVD
;
A
#
# COMPACT_ATOMS: atom_id res chain seq x y z
N MET A 1 -10.14 16.09 -9.93
CA MET A 1 -9.19 16.40 -8.83
C MET A 1 -9.77 17.32 -7.76
N THR A 2 -10.56 18.34 -8.12
CA THR A 2 -11.12 19.32 -7.16
C THR A 2 -11.99 18.68 -6.06
N ASN A 3 -12.92 17.79 -6.41
CA ASN A 3 -13.78 17.07 -5.46
C ASN A 3 -12.97 16.15 -4.51
N MET A 4 -11.89 15.55 -5.00
CA MET A 4 -11.01 14.69 -4.20
C MET A 4 -10.27 15.49 -3.11
N LEU A 5 -9.65 16.61 -3.48
CA LEU A 5 -8.94 17.46 -2.52
C LEU A 5 -9.90 18.05 -1.47
N GLN A 6 -11.12 18.40 -1.85
CA GLN A 6 -12.13 18.88 -0.91
C GLN A 6 -12.50 17.82 0.13
N ARG A 7 -12.67 16.56 -0.29
CA ARG A 7 -12.96 15.45 0.65
C ARG A 7 -11.81 15.20 1.63
N ILE A 8 -10.58 15.22 1.14
CA ILE A 8 -9.39 15.04 1.98
C ILE A 8 -9.25 16.22 2.95
N ALA A 9 -9.37 17.46 2.45
CA ALA A 9 -9.32 18.67 3.25
C ALA A 9 -10.34 18.64 4.39
N LYS A 10 -11.58 18.24 4.08
CA LYS A 10 -12.64 18.07 5.08
C LYS A 10 -12.30 17.01 6.13
N LYS A 11 -11.76 15.85 5.71
CA LYS A 11 -11.40 14.75 6.63
C LYS A 11 -10.25 15.14 7.56
N GLU A 12 -9.27 15.90 7.05
CA GLU A 12 -8.09 16.31 7.79
C GLU A 12 -8.27 17.67 8.50
N GLU A 13 -9.46 18.28 8.42
CA GLU A 13 -9.78 19.58 9.03
C GLU A 13 -8.84 20.72 8.63
N VAL A 14 -8.38 20.71 7.37
CA VAL A 14 -7.52 21.74 6.78
C VAL A 14 -8.16 22.38 5.55
N SER A 15 -7.63 23.54 5.12
CA SER A 15 -8.08 24.14 3.86
C SER A 15 -7.52 23.40 2.63
N VAL A 16 -8.26 23.44 1.52
CA VAL A 16 -7.76 22.91 0.24
C VAL A 16 -6.48 23.64 -0.20
N GLN A 17 -6.34 24.92 0.12
CA GLN A 17 -5.12 25.67 -0.17
C GLN A 17 -3.92 25.16 0.64
N TYR A 18 -4.12 24.79 1.91
CA TYR A 18 -3.08 24.18 2.74
C TYR A 18 -2.56 22.89 2.09
N LEU A 19 -3.47 21.98 1.70
CA LEU A 19 -3.10 20.75 0.99
C LEU A 19 -2.33 21.03 -0.31
N LYS A 20 -2.84 21.92 -1.16
CA LYS A 20 -2.17 22.26 -2.43
C LYS A 20 -0.77 22.81 -2.20
N LYS A 21 -0.58 23.68 -1.20
CA LYS A 21 0.73 24.25 -0.84
C LYS A 21 1.67 23.17 -0.31
N GLY A 22 1.19 22.28 0.56
CA GLY A 22 1.98 21.16 1.08
C GLY A 22 2.40 20.17 -0.01
N ILE A 23 1.49 19.84 -0.94
CA ILE A 23 1.79 18.98 -2.11
C ILE A 23 2.82 19.66 -3.01
N LYS A 24 2.63 20.94 -3.37
CA LYS A 24 3.57 21.67 -4.23
C LYS A 24 4.97 21.76 -3.62
N LYS A 25 5.06 21.84 -2.28
CA LYS A 25 6.33 21.86 -1.53
C LYS A 25 6.93 20.48 -1.28
N GLY A 26 6.23 19.38 -1.59
CA GLY A 26 6.68 18.02 -1.29
C GLY A 26 6.53 17.61 0.18
N HIS A 27 5.86 18.40 1.02
CA HIS A 27 5.64 18.08 2.44
C HIS A 27 4.42 17.17 2.67
N ILE A 28 3.53 17.08 1.67
CA ILE A 28 2.33 16.23 1.69
C ILE A 28 2.31 15.41 0.41
N VAL A 29 2.12 14.10 0.53
CA VAL A 29 1.92 13.17 -0.58
C VAL A 29 0.48 12.70 -0.65
N LEU A 30 -0.04 12.57 -1.87
CA LEU A 30 -1.31 11.88 -2.13
C LEU A 30 -1.05 10.45 -2.57
N VAL A 31 -1.47 9.48 -1.76
CA VAL A 31 -1.28 8.07 -2.07
C VAL A 31 -2.42 7.59 -2.95
N LYS A 32 -2.24 7.66 -4.27
CA LYS A 32 -3.24 7.22 -5.25
C LYS A 32 -2.64 6.63 -6.50
N ASN A 33 -2.55 5.30 -6.54
CA ASN A 33 -2.33 4.61 -7.81
C ASN A 33 -3.57 4.75 -8.71
N ARG A 34 -3.39 5.04 -10.01
CA ARG A 34 -4.49 5.17 -10.98
C ARG A 34 -5.30 3.88 -11.13
N LYS A 35 -4.67 2.71 -11.01
CA LYS A 35 -5.31 1.39 -11.16
C LYS A 35 -6.10 0.94 -9.93
N HIS A 36 -5.82 1.52 -8.75
CA HIS A 36 -6.49 1.12 -7.51
C HIS A 36 -7.65 2.07 -7.18
N ARG A 37 -8.89 1.61 -7.28
CA ARG A 37 -10.11 2.43 -7.12
C ARG A 37 -10.49 2.61 -5.65
N ILE A 38 -9.70 3.40 -4.93
CA ILE A 38 -9.93 3.76 -3.52
C ILE A 38 -10.08 5.28 -3.33
N THR A 39 -10.60 5.68 -2.18
CA THR A 39 -10.47 7.06 -1.71
C THR A 39 -9.00 7.31 -1.37
N PRO A 40 -8.33 8.29 -2.02
CA PRO A 40 -6.96 8.63 -1.70
C PRO A 40 -6.81 9.11 -0.26
N ILE A 41 -5.63 8.89 0.30
CA ILE A 41 -5.21 9.51 1.56
C ILE A 41 -4.13 10.55 1.29
N ALA A 42 -4.03 11.54 2.17
CA ALA A 42 -2.90 12.44 2.24
C ALA A 42 -2.05 12.09 3.47
N ILE A 43 -0.74 12.10 3.29
CA ILE A 43 0.24 11.87 4.37
C ILE A 43 1.20 13.05 4.34
N GLY A 44 1.41 13.71 5.48
CA GLY A 44 2.38 14.80 5.58
C GLY A 44 2.14 15.73 6.76
N HIS A 45 2.99 16.75 6.84
CA HIS A 45 2.98 17.70 7.95
C HIS A 45 1.64 18.46 8.07
N GLY A 46 1.17 18.63 9.31
CA GLY A 46 -0.09 19.33 9.65
C GLY A 46 -1.36 18.55 9.35
N LEU A 47 -1.24 17.28 8.95
CA LEU A 47 -2.37 16.34 8.85
C LEU A 47 -2.36 15.40 10.06
N SER A 48 -3.45 14.64 10.25
CA SER A 48 -3.47 13.61 11.29
C SER A 48 -2.41 12.53 11.02
N THR A 49 -1.81 11.99 12.09
CA THR A 49 -0.83 10.91 12.00
C THR A 49 -1.48 9.68 11.38
N LYS A 50 -0.78 9.02 10.46
CA LYS A 50 -1.26 7.85 9.73
C LYS A 50 -0.55 6.59 10.19
N VAL A 51 -1.27 5.48 10.30
CA VAL A 51 -0.73 4.20 10.73
C VAL A 51 -0.76 3.18 9.60
N ASN A 52 0.34 2.45 9.44
CA ASN A 52 0.46 1.35 8.49
C ASN A 52 0.42 0.00 9.21
N ALA A 53 -0.28 -0.98 8.64
CA ALA A 53 -0.20 -2.38 9.07
C ALA A 53 0.47 -3.26 8.01
N ASN A 54 1.29 -4.21 8.44
CA ASN A 54 1.95 -5.16 7.54
C ASN A 54 1.20 -6.50 7.56
N ILE A 55 0.90 -7.01 6.37
CA ILE A 55 0.41 -8.37 6.12
C ILE A 55 1.33 -9.06 5.12
N GLY A 56 1.07 -10.31 4.81
CA GLY A 56 1.85 -11.08 3.85
C GLY A 56 1.94 -12.55 4.23
N THR A 57 2.14 -13.39 3.21
CA THR A 57 2.44 -14.82 3.34
C THR A 57 3.93 -15.08 3.50
N SER A 58 4.30 -16.24 4.03
CA SER A 58 5.67 -16.74 4.08
C SER A 58 5.78 -18.09 3.34
N PRO A 59 7.00 -18.62 3.12
CA PRO A 59 7.19 -19.96 2.59
C PRO A 59 6.50 -21.05 3.43
N ASP A 60 6.43 -20.86 4.75
CA ASP A 60 5.81 -21.81 5.67
C ASP A 60 4.28 -21.73 5.66
N VAL A 61 3.72 -20.51 5.57
CA VAL A 61 2.27 -20.27 5.61
C VAL A 61 1.84 -19.35 4.48
N ALA A 62 1.24 -19.95 3.45
CA ALA A 62 0.73 -19.23 2.28
C ALA A 62 -0.78 -19.44 2.09
N ASN A 63 -1.59 -18.74 2.90
CA ASN A 63 -3.05 -18.82 2.83
C ASN A 63 -3.70 -17.46 2.55
N ILE A 64 -4.28 -17.32 1.36
CA ILE A 64 -4.95 -16.10 0.91
C ILE A 64 -6.16 -15.69 1.77
N ARG A 65 -6.88 -16.66 2.36
CA ARG A 65 -8.02 -16.35 3.24
C ARG A 65 -7.55 -15.70 4.54
N TYR A 66 -6.41 -16.13 5.06
CA TYR A 66 -5.80 -15.52 6.24
C TYR A 66 -5.32 -14.10 5.94
N GLU A 67 -4.70 -13.86 4.78
CA GLU A 67 -4.31 -12.50 4.38
C GLU A 67 -5.50 -11.56 4.21
N LEU A 68 -6.59 -12.04 3.61
CA LEU A 68 -7.82 -11.26 3.51
C LEU A 68 -8.43 -10.95 4.88
N LYS A 69 -8.35 -11.89 5.83
CA LYS A 69 -8.84 -11.64 7.19
C LYS A 69 -7.96 -10.63 7.92
N LYS A 70 -6.64 -10.73 7.80
CA LYS A 70 -5.70 -9.74 8.35
C LYS A 70 -5.93 -8.35 7.77
N LEU A 71 -6.15 -8.24 6.47
CA LEU A 71 -6.51 -6.98 5.79
C LEU A 71 -7.79 -6.37 6.38
N GLU A 72 -8.85 -7.16 6.51
CA GLU A 72 -10.12 -6.72 7.08
C GLU A 72 -9.95 -6.21 8.52
N VAL A 73 -9.26 -6.99 9.36
CA VAL A 73 -9.00 -6.65 10.77
C VAL A 73 -8.16 -5.39 10.89
N ALA A 74 -7.09 -5.24 10.09
CA ALA A 74 -6.23 -4.06 10.11
C ALA A 74 -7.02 -2.79 9.76
N ILE A 75 -7.84 -2.83 8.71
CA ILE A 75 -8.68 -1.68 8.32
C ILE A 75 -9.72 -1.38 9.40
N LYS A 76 -10.36 -2.40 9.98
CA LYS A 76 -11.34 -2.22 11.07
C LYS A 76 -10.71 -1.62 12.33
N ALA A 77 -9.45 -1.95 12.60
CA ALA A 77 -8.67 -1.39 13.71
C ALA A 77 -8.13 0.03 13.44
N GLY A 78 -8.35 0.59 12.24
CA GLY A 78 -7.99 1.97 11.91
C GLY A 78 -6.68 2.14 11.15
N ALA A 79 -6.12 1.09 10.55
CA ALA A 79 -4.96 1.24 9.67
C ALA A 79 -5.30 2.11 8.44
N ASP A 80 -4.53 3.17 8.22
CA ASP A 80 -4.69 4.08 7.09
C ASP A 80 -4.09 3.54 5.80
N THR A 81 -3.07 2.70 5.92
CA THR A 81 -2.44 1.95 4.81
C THR A 81 -2.13 0.53 5.24
N VAL A 82 -1.98 -0.35 4.25
CA VAL A 82 -1.49 -1.71 4.48
C VAL A 82 -0.35 -2.00 3.52
N MET A 83 0.67 -2.72 3.95
CA MET A 83 1.68 -3.27 3.04
C MET A 83 1.54 -4.78 2.91
N ASP A 84 1.59 -5.26 1.68
CA ASP A 84 1.74 -6.68 1.35
C ASP A 84 3.23 -7.02 1.25
N LEU A 85 3.74 -7.71 2.27
CA LEU A 85 5.11 -8.18 2.38
C LEU A 85 5.24 -9.68 2.08
N SER A 86 4.31 -10.24 1.29
CA SER A 86 4.30 -11.67 0.94
C SER A 86 5.60 -12.14 0.30
N THR A 87 6.15 -13.23 0.84
CA THR A 87 7.36 -13.91 0.34
C THR A 87 7.14 -15.37 -0.06
N GLY A 88 5.94 -15.93 0.19
CA GLY A 88 5.62 -17.32 -0.12
C GLY A 88 4.34 -17.52 -0.94
N GLY A 89 4.26 -18.68 -1.60
CA GLY A 89 3.13 -19.04 -2.47
C GLY A 89 3.09 -18.26 -3.79
N ASN A 90 1.90 -18.11 -4.35
CA ASN A 90 1.67 -17.34 -5.57
C ASN A 90 1.44 -15.86 -5.23
N VAL A 91 2.56 -15.14 -5.05
CA VAL A 91 2.57 -13.71 -4.65
C VAL A 91 1.75 -12.83 -5.61
N ASP A 92 1.80 -13.08 -6.92
CA ASP A 92 1.00 -12.31 -7.88
C ASP A 92 -0.50 -12.46 -7.64
N ARG A 93 -0.98 -13.70 -7.45
CA ARG A 93 -2.38 -13.98 -7.16
C ARG A 93 -2.80 -13.38 -5.83
N ILE A 94 -2.00 -13.59 -4.79
CA ILE A 94 -2.26 -13.07 -3.43
C ILE A 94 -2.39 -11.55 -3.46
N ARG A 95 -1.41 -10.86 -4.04
CA ARG A 95 -1.39 -9.40 -4.11
C ARG A 95 -2.54 -8.84 -4.95
N LYS A 96 -2.83 -9.42 -6.12
CA LYS A 96 -3.98 -8.99 -6.94
C LYS A 96 -5.29 -9.08 -6.16
N THR A 97 -5.46 -10.13 -5.36
CA THR A 97 -6.63 -10.32 -4.51
C THR A 97 -6.67 -9.32 -3.35
N ILE A 98 -5.55 -9.07 -2.66
CA ILE A 98 -5.44 -8.06 -1.60
C ILE A 98 -5.77 -6.67 -2.14
N VAL A 99 -5.17 -6.26 -3.26
CA VAL A 99 -5.42 -4.95 -3.90
C VAL A 99 -6.88 -4.82 -4.35
N LYS A 100 -7.52 -5.90 -4.79
CA LYS A 100 -8.95 -5.87 -5.16
C LYS A 100 -9.86 -5.71 -3.94
N ALA A 101 -9.51 -6.32 -2.81
CA ALA A 101 -10.30 -6.28 -1.58
C ALA A 101 -10.05 -5.02 -0.73
N SER A 102 -8.88 -4.40 -0.86
CA SER A 102 -8.49 -3.26 -0.03
C SER A 102 -9.26 -1.99 -0.37
N ARG A 103 -9.63 -1.27 0.69
CA ARG A 103 -10.25 0.07 0.65
C ARG A 103 -9.26 1.18 0.98
N VAL A 104 -8.07 0.81 1.43
CA VAL A 104 -6.94 1.68 1.79
C VAL A 104 -5.76 1.41 0.85
N PRO A 105 -4.80 2.34 0.71
CA PRO A 105 -3.63 2.11 -0.12
C PRO A 105 -2.86 0.85 0.28
N ILE A 106 -2.40 0.11 -0.75
CA ILE A 106 -1.52 -1.03 -0.59
C ILE A 106 -0.11 -0.66 -1.03
N GLY A 107 0.85 -0.80 -0.12
CA GLY A 107 2.29 -0.74 -0.40
C GLY A 107 2.90 -2.13 -0.55
N THR A 108 4.10 -2.19 -1.13
CA THR A 108 4.89 -3.42 -1.29
C THR A 108 6.37 -3.09 -1.18
N VAL A 109 7.20 -4.13 -1.06
CA VAL A 109 8.65 -4.03 -1.25
C VAL A 109 9.01 -4.84 -2.50
N PRO A 110 9.16 -4.21 -3.69
CA PRO A 110 9.31 -4.93 -4.96
C PRO A 110 10.46 -5.94 -4.97
N ILE A 111 11.56 -5.63 -4.27
CA ILE A 111 12.75 -6.50 -4.23
C ILE A 111 12.48 -7.88 -3.63
N TYR A 112 11.46 -8.03 -2.78
CA TYR A 112 11.10 -9.33 -2.21
C TYR A 112 10.61 -10.27 -3.30
N GLN A 113 9.80 -9.77 -4.23
CA GLN A 113 9.33 -10.59 -5.35
C GLN A 113 10.48 -10.90 -6.33
N VAL A 114 11.37 -9.94 -6.59
CA VAL A 114 12.58 -10.19 -7.39
C VAL A 114 13.39 -11.34 -6.80
N ALA A 115 13.64 -11.34 -5.48
CA ALA A 115 14.38 -12.41 -4.82
C ALA A 115 13.71 -13.80 -4.97
N ILE A 116 12.38 -13.86 -4.83
CA ILE A 116 11.60 -15.10 -5.02
C ILE A 116 11.70 -15.60 -6.46
N GLU A 117 11.61 -14.70 -7.43
CA GLU A 117 11.70 -15.05 -8.86
C GLU A 117 13.12 -15.47 -9.26
N SER A 118 14.16 -14.83 -8.72
CA SER A 118 15.56 -15.25 -8.89
C SER A 118 15.78 -16.67 -8.36
N GLN A 119 15.27 -16.98 -7.16
CA GLN A 119 15.36 -18.33 -6.60
C GLN A 119 14.63 -19.36 -7.48
N LYS A 120 13.41 -19.06 -7.95
CA LYS A 120 12.67 -19.93 -8.89
C LYS A 120 13.44 -20.19 -10.19
N LYS A 121 14.18 -19.20 -10.68
CA LYS A 121 15.05 -19.30 -11.87
C LYS A 121 16.42 -19.93 -11.56
N LYS A 122 16.70 -20.35 -10.32
CA LYS A 122 18.01 -20.83 -9.85
C LYS A 122 19.16 -19.83 -10.14
N ARG A 123 18.86 -18.53 -10.13
CA ARG A 123 19.84 -17.46 -10.32
C ARG A 123 20.14 -16.80 -8.97
N PRO A 124 21.41 -16.51 -8.64
CA PRO A 124 21.73 -15.74 -7.45
C PRO A 124 21.03 -14.38 -7.47
N PHE A 125 20.41 -13.99 -6.36
CA PHE A 125 19.78 -12.66 -6.22
C PHE A 125 20.78 -11.51 -6.45
N LEU A 126 22.05 -11.71 -6.09
CA LEU A 126 23.14 -10.75 -6.35
C LEU A 126 23.38 -10.48 -7.85
N LYS A 127 22.85 -11.33 -8.74
CA LYS A 127 22.90 -11.15 -10.20
C LYS A 127 21.60 -10.55 -10.77
N ALA A 128 20.69 -10.07 -9.92
CA ALA A 128 19.49 -9.38 -10.37
C ALA A 128 19.87 -8.07 -11.06
N SER A 129 19.28 -7.85 -12.23
CA SER A 129 19.40 -6.62 -13.03
C SER A 129 18.16 -5.75 -12.86
N VAL A 130 18.21 -4.54 -13.40
CA VAL A 130 17.03 -3.67 -13.53
C VAL A 130 15.98 -4.29 -14.48
N ASP A 131 16.45 -5.09 -15.44
CA ASP A 131 15.65 -5.92 -16.35
C ASP A 131 15.25 -7.26 -15.72
#